data_AF-A0A2H0DNQ4-F1
#
_entry.id   AF-A0A2H0DNQ4-F1
#
_cell.length_a   1.000
_cell.length_b   1.000
_cell.length_c   1.000
_cell.angle_alpha   90.00
_cell.angle_beta   90.00
_cell.angle_gamma   90.00
#
_symmetry.space_group_name_H-M   'P 1'
#
loop_
_entity.id
_entity.type
_entity.pdbx_description
1 polymer ?
#
loop_
_entity_poly.entity_id
_entity_poly.type
_entity_poly.pdbx_seq_one_letter_code
_entity_poly.pdbx_strand_id
1 'polypeptide(L)'
;MEGNSPEELQRELDRLWQRVTHGPPEGMPSAPPTASSDFIFADSPSITQEASMEAISLVKRQHRSEVLRLKQLVELKDQSVRELKSRLAETETDLQRMRAASQRQEEAVYQEVLNVSAELDSARKGLDEQARRHEEEQKVLRSIAENMRRQLASEATRWREAEHSWNEREQQYLLELRELQTRAERLQQQSAKGEVQAARSHGELSEAKNAIEKTLAELLLERQERETAAKERDKALARVKEVEEHVLELQNLWQEERAQWQELWDRERSTWESQRQQFRAWEERVQKQREDFHQNLEKMEERDTTHAGNMAEVLRKSSDSVEKINTLLRSAAETAKNAATTAAVAALGPRPIFPGLRFRSWRAVVAAAAVAVLLAASVPVYRYMTRFEAVLASSHAIESTNPTGIAYDGNVVWISQWDGRLTSVDPKDPAVPLRTLRVNAKAPYHPAGMVLWGEKLYSLDTGQSRIFRHSLAAPETVEESWPTPGPAPTALASDGQNLWTYDAATRQMYRHLGEGPQSQSEPYSIPSDLAPSAIAWHRGELWLVDAKQSRLLIFTRNGRVLELQRSTQLAEPLSAILLTQTLGDEGGSQLELWGLSVPSVGLPTFKKFRIRK
;
A
#
# COMPACT_ATOMS: atom_id res chain seq x y z
N MET A 1 -40.51 23.39 -0.95
CA MET A 1 -41.39 22.51 -0.17
C MET A 1 -41.92 23.32 0.99
N GLU A 2 -43.17 23.77 0.88
CA GLU A 2 -43.88 24.49 1.94
C GLU A 2 -44.27 23.47 3.02
N GLY A 3 -43.80 23.67 4.24
CA GLY A 3 -44.13 22.82 5.38
C GLY A 3 -45.43 23.30 6.01
N ASN A 4 -46.43 22.42 6.09
CA ASN A 4 -47.68 22.71 6.80
C ASN A 4 -47.39 23.05 8.26
N SER A 5 -47.92 24.19 8.69
CA SER A 5 -47.67 24.73 10.02
C SER A 5 -48.40 23.90 11.10
N PRO A 6 -47.83 23.81 12.32
CA PRO A 6 -48.38 23.00 13.41
C PRO A 6 -49.82 23.39 13.83
N GLU A 7 -50.32 24.56 13.43
CA GLU A 7 -51.69 25.00 13.70
C GLU A 7 -52.75 24.24 12.88
N GLU A 8 -52.41 23.73 11.69
CA GLU A 8 -53.35 22.95 10.86
C GLU A 8 -53.58 21.56 11.44
N LEU A 9 -52.52 20.93 11.96
CA LEU A 9 -52.62 19.63 12.65
C LEU A 9 -53.49 19.72 13.91
N GLN A 10 -53.45 20.86 14.61
CA GLN A 10 -54.24 21.07 15.82
C GLN A 10 -55.74 21.23 15.50
N ARG A 11 -56.08 21.88 14.38
CA ARG A 11 -57.47 22.04 13.92
C ARG A 11 -58.09 20.73 13.43
N GLU A 12 -57.29 19.84 12.83
CA GLU A 12 -57.77 18.52 12.45
C GLU A 12 -58.04 17.62 13.66
N LEU A 13 -57.21 17.73 14.71
CA LEU A 13 -57.44 17.01 15.97
C LEU A 13 -58.75 17.43 16.65
N ASP A 14 -59.03 18.73 16.72
CA ASP A 14 -60.25 19.26 17.35
C ASP A 14 -61.53 18.89 16.58
N ARG A 15 -61.46 18.81 15.24
CA ARG A 15 -62.57 18.32 14.41
C ARG A 15 -62.88 16.85 14.65
N LEU A 16 -61.86 16.03 14.87
CA LEU A 16 -62.04 14.61 15.17
C LEU A 16 -62.65 14.40 16.55
N TRP A 17 -62.26 15.23 17.53
CA TRP A 17 -62.84 15.18 18.88
C TRP A 17 -64.32 15.60 18.92
N GLN A 18 -64.74 16.62 18.16
CA GLN A 18 -66.15 17.01 18.07
C GLN A 18 -67.07 15.93 17.46
N ARG A 19 -66.53 15.05 16.62
CA ARG A 19 -67.30 13.99 15.96
C ARG A 19 -67.57 12.79 16.86
N VAL A 20 -66.73 12.61 17.89
CA VAL A 20 -66.85 11.50 18.86
C VAL A 20 -67.80 11.84 20.01
N THR A 21 -68.04 13.12 20.28
CA THR A 21 -68.83 13.58 21.44
C THR A 21 -70.33 13.73 21.22
N HIS A 22 -70.84 13.60 19.99
CA HIS A 22 -72.29 13.67 19.73
C HIS A 22 -72.88 12.27 19.48
N GLY A 23 -73.59 11.75 20.48
CA GLY A 23 -74.37 10.51 20.41
C GLY A 23 -75.55 10.59 19.42
N PRO A 24 -76.10 9.44 19.01
CA PRO A 24 -77.08 9.39 17.93
C PRO A 24 -78.46 9.91 18.35
N PRO A 25 -79.26 10.45 17.40
CA PRO A 25 -80.53 11.11 17.67
C PRO A 25 -81.69 10.13 17.93
N GLU A 26 -82.61 10.58 18.78
CA GLU A 26 -83.94 10.02 19.03
C GLU A 26 -84.80 10.00 17.75
N GLY A 27 -85.59 8.94 17.58
CA GLY A 27 -86.60 8.86 16.52
C GLY A 27 -87.18 7.47 16.32
N MET A 28 -88.03 7.02 17.25
CA MET A 28 -88.93 5.88 17.01
C MET A 28 -90.11 6.29 16.12
N PRO A 29 -90.60 5.38 15.26
CA PRO A 29 -92.02 5.23 15.05
C PRO A 29 -92.54 3.87 15.56
N SER A 30 -93.71 3.98 16.17
CA SER A 30 -94.62 3.00 16.77
C SER A 30 -94.99 1.77 15.92
N ALA A 31 -95.26 0.66 16.63
CA ALA A 31 -95.94 -0.56 16.15
C ALA A 31 -97.36 -0.29 15.59
N PRO A 32 -97.90 -1.17 14.71
CA PRO A 32 -98.79 -2.27 15.17
C PRO A 32 -98.83 -3.49 14.19
N PRO A 33 -99.75 -4.48 14.31
CA PRO A 33 -100.20 -5.23 15.48
C PRO A 33 -99.97 -6.75 15.33
N THR A 34 -100.16 -7.44 16.44
CA THR A 34 -100.33 -8.89 16.61
C THR A 34 -101.39 -9.50 15.70
N ALA A 35 -101.08 -10.65 15.09
CA ALA A 35 -102.07 -11.58 14.54
C ALA A 35 -101.88 -12.97 15.18
N SER A 36 -102.88 -13.30 16.01
CA SER A 36 -103.45 -14.61 16.34
C SER A 36 -102.59 -15.87 16.24
N SER A 37 -102.42 -16.46 17.43
CA SER A 37 -102.48 -17.90 17.69
C SER A 37 -103.51 -18.63 16.83
N ASP A 38 -103.13 -19.80 16.33
CA ASP A 38 -103.90 -21.05 16.45
C ASP A 38 -103.12 -22.15 15.76
N PHE A 39 -102.59 -23.13 16.50
CA PHE A 39 -102.55 -24.54 16.10
C PHE A 39 -102.15 -25.41 17.30
N ILE A 40 -103.20 -25.76 18.04
CA ILE A 40 -103.51 -27.01 18.76
C ILE A 40 -102.36 -28.02 18.90
N PHE A 41 -102.00 -28.27 20.16
CA PHE A 41 -101.35 -29.47 20.65
C PHE A 41 -102.18 -30.73 20.32
N ALA A 42 -101.56 -31.70 19.64
CA ALA A 42 -102.02 -33.09 19.65
C ALA A 42 -100.82 -34.00 19.93
N ASP A 43 -100.96 -34.75 21.02
CA ASP A 43 -100.39 -36.06 21.33
C ASP A 43 -98.87 -36.26 21.35
N SER A 44 -98.37 -36.48 22.57
CA SER A 44 -97.04 -36.99 22.88
C SER A 44 -96.85 -38.43 22.37
N PRO A 45 -95.59 -38.90 22.26
CA PRO A 45 -95.08 -39.62 23.42
C PRO A 45 -93.67 -39.20 23.83
N SER A 46 -93.47 -39.24 25.14
CA SER A 46 -92.26 -39.13 25.93
C SER A 46 -90.99 -39.75 25.30
N ILE A 47 -90.13 -38.90 24.71
CA ILE A 47 -88.68 -39.13 24.54
C ILE A 47 -87.96 -37.78 24.73
N THR A 48 -88.02 -37.16 25.92
CA THR A 48 -87.52 -35.77 26.06
C THR A 48 -86.64 -35.48 27.27
N GLN A 49 -86.19 -36.50 28.01
CA GLN A 49 -85.13 -36.30 29.00
C GLN A 49 -83.75 -36.76 28.49
N GLU A 50 -83.68 -37.85 27.74
CA GLU A 50 -82.42 -38.32 27.14
C GLU A 50 -81.99 -37.45 25.97
N ALA A 51 -82.90 -37.11 25.04
CA ALA A 51 -82.58 -36.25 23.88
C ALA A 51 -82.18 -34.81 24.30
N SER A 52 -82.76 -34.28 25.37
CA SER A 52 -82.39 -32.95 25.89
C SER A 52 -81.06 -32.98 26.66
N MET A 53 -80.79 -34.05 27.42
CA MET A 53 -79.49 -34.26 28.05
C MET A 53 -78.37 -34.53 27.03
N GLU A 54 -78.67 -35.24 25.95
CA GLU A 54 -77.75 -35.44 24.82
C GLU A 54 -77.45 -34.12 24.11
N ALA A 55 -78.46 -33.28 23.83
CA ALA A 55 -78.26 -31.95 23.25
C ALA A 55 -77.41 -31.04 24.16
N ILE A 56 -77.67 -31.03 25.47
CA ILE A 56 -76.85 -30.28 26.44
C ILE A 56 -75.41 -30.83 26.50
N SER A 57 -75.25 -32.15 26.41
CA SER A 57 -73.92 -32.79 26.42
C SER A 57 -73.12 -32.45 25.16
N LEU A 58 -73.79 -32.36 24.01
CA LEU A 58 -73.20 -32.00 22.72
C LEU A 58 -72.80 -30.52 22.71
N VAL A 59 -73.67 -29.62 23.20
CA VAL A 59 -73.35 -28.20 23.36
C VAL A 59 -72.20 -27.99 24.35
N LYS A 60 -72.16 -28.73 25.46
CA LYS A 60 -71.01 -28.68 26.40
C LYS A 60 -69.72 -29.19 25.77
N ARG A 61 -69.78 -30.24 24.94
CA ARG A 61 -68.62 -30.74 24.20
C ARG A 61 -68.15 -29.72 23.15
N GLN A 62 -69.06 -29.12 22.40
CA GLN A 62 -68.76 -28.09 21.41
C GLN A 62 -68.20 -26.83 22.05
N HIS A 63 -68.75 -26.40 23.18
CA HIS A 63 -68.21 -25.27 23.94
C HIS A 63 -66.81 -25.57 24.48
N ARG A 64 -66.59 -26.78 25.02
CA ARG A 64 -65.25 -27.21 25.47
C ARG A 64 -64.25 -27.27 24.30
N SER A 65 -64.65 -27.74 23.13
CA SER A 65 -63.76 -27.76 21.96
C SER A 65 -63.44 -26.35 21.47
N GLU A 66 -64.39 -25.42 21.46
CA GLU A 66 -64.14 -24.03 21.08
C GLU A 66 -63.26 -23.30 22.11
N VAL A 67 -63.45 -23.54 23.41
CA VAL A 67 -62.58 -23.00 24.46
C VAL A 67 -61.16 -23.53 24.32
N LEU A 68 -60.98 -24.82 24.01
CA LEU A 68 -59.65 -25.39 23.76
C LEU A 68 -59.01 -24.79 22.50
N ARG A 69 -59.79 -24.62 21.43
CA ARG A 69 -59.33 -24.00 20.18
C ARG A 69 -58.88 -22.55 20.39
N LEU A 70 -59.65 -21.75 21.15
CA LEU A 70 -59.28 -20.37 21.48
C LEU A 70 -58.03 -20.31 22.35
N LYS A 71 -57.89 -21.22 23.32
CA LYS A 71 -56.65 -21.31 24.13
C LYS A 71 -55.44 -21.63 23.26
N GLN A 72 -55.55 -22.58 22.35
CA GLN A 72 -54.48 -22.90 21.40
C GLN A 72 -54.13 -21.70 20.52
N LEU A 73 -55.13 -20.94 20.05
CA LEU A 73 -54.89 -19.74 19.24
C LEU A 73 -54.18 -18.65 20.04
N VAL A 74 -54.59 -18.42 21.30
CA VAL A 74 -53.92 -17.46 22.20
C VAL A 74 -52.48 -17.89 22.45
N GLU A 75 -52.22 -19.17 22.74
CA GLU A 75 -50.86 -19.68 22.92
C GLU A 75 -49.99 -19.50 21.67
N LEU A 76 -50.52 -19.75 20.48
CA LEU A 76 -49.81 -19.51 19.21
C LEU A 76 -49.53 -18.02 18.98
N LYS A 77 -50.48 -17.14 19.31
CA LYS A 77 -50.28 -15.69 19.21
C LYS A 77 -49.24 -15.20 20.21
N ASP A 78 -49.27 -15.69 21.45
CA ASP A 78 -48.27 -15.37 22.46
C ASP A 78 -46.87 -15.85 22.05
N GLN A 79 -46.76 -16.99 21.38
CA GLN A 79 -45.50 -17.46 20.80
C GLN A 79 -45.02 -16.51 19.69
N SER A 80 -45.90 -16.13 18.76
CA SER A 80 -45.54 -15.20 17.68
C SER A 80 -45.12 -13.82 18.19
N VAL A 81 -45.77 -13.30 19.24
CA VAL A 81 -45.40 -12.01 19.85
C VAL A 81 -44.03 -12.10 20.54
N ARG A 82 -43.72 -13.23 21.20
CA ARG A 82 -42.41 -13.45 21.79
C ARG A 82 -41.31 -13.52 20.73
N GLU A 83 -41.56 -14.20 19.62
CA GLU A 83 -40.63 -14.28 18.49
C GLU A 83 -40.41 -12.92 17.82
N LEU A 84 -41.46 -12.12 17.64
CA LEU A 84 -41.31 -10.76 17.10
C LEU A 84 -40.53 -9.85 18.06
N LYS A 85 -40.75 -9.97 19.37
CA LYS A 85 -39.97 -9.24 20.38
C LYS A 85 -38.49 -9.63 20.38
N SER A 86 -38.18 -10.92 20.22
CA SER A 86 -36.78 -11.35 20.13
C SER A 86 -36.11 -10.83 18.86
N ARG A 87 -36.80 -10.89 17.72
CA ARG A 87 -36.29 -10.32 16.46
C ARG A 87 -36.09 -8.82 16.55
N LEU A 88 -37.01 -8.08 17.18
CA LEU A 88 -36.85 -6.64 17.39
C LEU A 88 -35.59 -6.35 18.23
N ALA A 89 -35.42 -7.05 19.36
CA ALA A 89 -34.25 -6.89 20.21
C ALA A 89 -32.93 -7.22 19.47
N GLU A 90 -32.92 -8.28 18.65
CA GLU A 90 -31.78 -8.61 17.78
C GLU A 90 -31.47 -7.45 16.81
N THR A 91 -32.47 -6.95 16.09
CA THR A 91 -32.27 -5.84 15.14
C THR A 91 -31.82 -4.55 15.82
N GLU A 92 -32.31 -4.24 17.03
CA GLU A 92 -31.85 -3.10 17.81
C GLU A 92 -30.38 -3.23 18.20
N THR A 93 -29.95 -4.43 18.61
CA THR A 93 -28.53 -4.68 18.93
C THR A 93 -27.65 -4.59 17.70
N ASP A 94 -28.11 -5.06 16.54
CA ASP A 94 -27.37 -4.96 15.30
C ASP A 94 -27.28 -3.51 14.80
N LEU A 95 -28.35 -2.72 14.92
CA LEU A 95 -28.31 -1.28 14.65
C LEU A 95 -27.32 -0.54 15.55
N GLN A 96 -27.28 -0.87 16.85
CA GLN A 96 -26.30 -0.30 17.76
C GLN A 96 -24.86 -0.67 17.38
N ARG A 97 -24.62 -1.93 17.00
CA ARG A 97 -23.31 -2.36 16.49
C ARG A 97 -22.90 -1.62 15.23
N MET A 98 -23.82 -1.44 14.28
CA MET A 98 -23.57 -0.71 13.03
C MET A 98 -23.27 0.77 13.29
N ARG A 99 -24.00 1.43 14.19
CA ARG A 99 -23.71 2.82 14.58
C ARG A 99 -22.34 2.96 15.24
N ALA A 100 -22.01 2.06 16.16
CA ALA A 100 -20.70 2.06 16.81
C ALA A 100 -19.56 1.78 15.82
N ALA A 101 -19.78 0.92 14.82
CA ALA A 101 -18.82 0.67 13.77
C ALA A 101 -18.62 1.90 12.87
N SER A 102 -19.70 2.58 12.46
CA SER A 102 -19.64 3.83 11.67
C SER A 102 -18.87 4.92 12.39
N GLN A 103 -19.14 5.13 13.69
CA GLN A 103 -18.44 6.13 14.49
C GLN A 103 -16.94 5.84 14.58
N ARG A 104 -16.55 4.58 14.80
CA ARG A 104 -15.12 4.20 14.80
C ARG A 104 -14.45 4.41 13.45
N GLN A 105 -15.17 4.18 12.36
CA GLN A 105 -14.66 4.45 11.01
C GLN A 105 -14.48 5.95 10.77
N GLU A 106 -15.45 6.77 11.17
CA GLU A 106 -15.36 8.24 11.09
C GLU A 106 -14.18 8.78 11.92
N GLU A 107 -14.02 8.29 13.15
CA GLU A 107 -12.87 8.64 14.00
C GLU A 107 -11.54 8.22 13.37
N ALA A 108 -11.47 7.02 12.79
CA ALA A 108 -10.27 6.55 12.11
C ALA A 108 -9.91 7.41 10.89
N VAL A 109 -10.90 7.77 10.06
CA VAL A 109 -10.70 8.64 8.90
C VAL A 109 -10.27 10.03 9.35
N TYR A 110 -10.85 10.58 10.43
CA TYR A 110 -10.45 11.88 10.95
C TYR A 110 -8.99 11.89 11.45
N GLN A 111 -8.57 10.83 12.15
CA GLN A 111 -7.18 10.68 12.57
C GLN A 111 -6.22 10.55 11.39
N GLU A 112 -6.61 9.81 10.35
CA GLU A 112 -5.82 9.70 9.13
C GLU A 112 -5.66 11.06 8.42
N VAL A 113 -6.74 11.83 8.29
CA VAL A 113 -6.69 13.19 7.71
C VAL A 113 -5.76 14.10 8.52
N LEU A 114 -5.82 14.05 9.85
CA LEU A 114 -4.92 14.82 10.71
C LEU A 114 -3.46 14.42 10.50
N ASN A 115 -3.17 13.12 10.45
CA ASN A 115 -1.81 12.62 10.21
C ASN A 115 -1.28 13.07 8.84
N VAL A 116 -2.08 12.92 7.78
CA VAL A 116 -1.70 13.38 6.43
C VAL A 116 -1.47 14.89 6.41
N SER A 117 -2.29 15.68 7.10
CA SER A 117 -2.08 17.14 7.17
C SER A 117 -0.77 17.50 7.88
N ALA A 118 -0.43 16.79 8.96
CA ALA A 118 0.84 16.99 9.69
C ALA A 118 2.05 16.57 8.85
N GLU A 119 1.94 15.47 8.12
CA GLU A 119 2.96 15.02 7.17
C GLU A 119 3.17 16.05 6.05
N LEU A 120 2.10 16.59 5.46
CA LEU A 120 2.18 17.64 4.44
C LEU A 120 2.84 18.93 4.96
N ASP A 121 2.51 19.35 6.18
CA ASP A 121 3.14 20.51 6.80
C ASP A 121 4.64 20.28 7.06
N SER A 122 5.02 19.05 7.46
CA SER A 122 6.42 18.68 7.65
C SER A 122 7.19 18.65 6.33
N ALA A 123 6.58 18.10 5.27
CA ALA A 123 7.15 18.05 3.93
C ALA A 123 7.33 19.46 3.36
N ARG A 124 6.34 20.34 3.55
CA ARG A 124 6.42 21.75 3.15
C ARG A 124 7.57 22.47 3.84
N LYS A 125 7.72 22.30 5.15
CA LYS A 125 8.86 22.86 5.90
C LYS A 125 10.20 22.32 5.39
N GLY A 126 10.24 21.03 5.05
CA GLY A 126 11.42 20.40 4.43
C GLY A 126 11.80 21.04 3.09
N LEU A 127 10.81 21.29 2.23
CA LEU A 127 11.01 21.96 0.94
C LEU A 127 11.48 23.40 1.11
N ASP A 128 10.89 24.15 2.04
CA ASP A 128 11.29 25.54 2.33
C ASP A 128 12.75 25.61 2.83
N GLU A 129 13.16 24.66 3.67
CA GLU A 129 14.54 24.55 4.15
C GLU A 129 15.53 24.18 3.03
N GLN A 130 15.16 23.26 2.13
CA GLN A 130 15.97 22.95 0.95
C GLN A 130 16.10 24.15 0.02
N ALA A 131 15.03 24.90 -0.22
CA ALA A 131 15.06 26.11 -1.03
C ALA A 131 16.02 27.16 -0.45
N ARG A 132 16.05 27.34 0.88
CA ARG A 132 17.00 28.23 1.55
C ARG A 132 18.45 27.77 1.38
N ARG A 133 18.74 26.48 1.57
CA ARG A 133 20.08 25.92 1.35
C ARG A 133 20.56 26.15 -0.08
N HIS A 134 19.69 25.93 -1.07
CA HIS A 134 20.02 26.21 -2.46
C HIS A 134 20.28 27.69 -2.73
N GLU A 135 19.53 28.61 -2.09
CA GLU A 135 19.79 30.04 -2.22
C GLU A 135 21.16 30.43 -1.61
N GLU A 136 21.52 29.84 -0.47
CA GLU A 136 22.82 30.03 0.16
C GLU A 136 23.95 29.47 -0.70
N GLU A 137 23.82 28.25 -1.21
CA GLU A 137 24.76 27.63 -2.14
C GLU A 137 24.96 28.50 -3.39
N GLN A 138 23.88 29.03 -3.98
CA GLN A 138 23.97 29.93 -5.13
C GLN A 138 24.74 31.23 -4.80
N LYS A 139 24.52 31.82 -3.62
CA LYS A 139 25.27 33.00 -3.18
C LYS A 139 26.76 32.70 -3.03
N VAL A 140 27.10 31.57 -2.44
CA VAL A 140 28.49 31.12 -2.29
C VAL A 140 29.13 30.90 -3.66
N LEU A 141 28.48 30.16 -4.56
CA LEU A 141 29.00 29.91 -5.92
C LEU A 141 29.19 31.20 -6.71
N ARG A 142 28.25 32.16 -6.62
CA ARG A 142 28.40 33.48 -7.24
C ARG A 142 29.61 34.23 -6.69
N SER A 143 29.81 34.22 -5.37
CA SER A 143 30.96 34.88 -4.76
C SER A 143 32.30 34.24 -5.20
N ILE A 144 32.34 32.92 -5.33
CA ILE A 144 33.51 32.19 -5.82
C ILE A 144 33.77 32.56 -7.29
N ALA A 145 32.72 32.60 -8.13
CA ALA A 145 32.83 33.00 -9.53
C ALA A 145 33.32 34.44 -9.70
N GLU A 146 32.82 35.38 -8.90
CA GLU A 146 33.29 36.77 -8.91
C GLU A 146 34.76 36.88 -8.47
N ASN A 147 35.15 36.13 -7.43
CA ASN A 147 36.55 36.09 -6.98
C ASN A 147 37.47 35.51 -8.06
N MET A 148 37.08 34.42 -8.72
CA MET A 148 37.83 33.85 -9.85
C MET A 148 37.93 34.84 -11.02
N ARG A 149 36.85 35.55 -11.37
CA ARG A 149 36.90 36.60 -12.41
C ARG A 149 37.88 37.72 -12.06
N ARG A 150 37.93 38.15 -10.79
CA ARG A 150 38.91 39.15 -10.34
C ARG A 150 40.34 38.62 -10.41
N GLN A 151 40.57 37.37 -10.01
CA GLN A 151 41.88 36.74 -10.12
C GLN A 151 42.33 36.64 -11.57
N LEU A 152 41.50 36.11 -12.47
CA LEU A 152 41.79 36.02 -13.89
C LEU A 152 42.06 37.39 -14.53
N ALA A 153 41.30 38.43 -14.15
CA ALA A 153 41.55 39.79 -14.61
C ALA A 153 42.90 40.34 -14.13
N SER A 154 43.28 40.05 -12.88
CA SER A 154 44.59 40.44 -12.32
C SER A 154 45.76 39.67 -12.95
N GLU A 155 45.56 38.40 -13.29
CA GLU A 155 46.58 37.62 -14.01
C GLU A 155 46.70 38.09 -15.46
N ALA A 156 45.58 38.33 -16.15
CA ALA A 156 45.59 38.83 -17.52
C ALA A 156 46.28 40.20 -17.64
N THR A 157 46.14 41.07 -16.64
CA THR A 157 46.86 42.35 -16.61
C THR A 157 48.36 42.16 -16.40
N ARG A 158 48.77 41.30 -15.45
CA ARG A 158 50.19 40.92 -15.26
C ARG A 158 50.81 40.34 -16.53
N TRP A 159 50.09 39.50 -17.26
CA TRP A 159 50.57 38.93 -18.52
C TRP A 159 50.78 39.99 -19.60
N ARG A 160 49.86 40.96 -19.74
CA ARG A 160 50.02 42.08 -20.69
C ARG A 160 51.22 42.95 -20.34
N GLU A 161 51.43 43.25 -19.06
CA GLU A 161 52.60 44.01 -18.60
C GLU A 161 53.91 43.26 -18.86
N ALA A 162 53.93 41.95 -18.61
CA ALA A 162 55.07 41.09 -18.93
C ALA A 162 55.37 41.10 -20.44
N GLU A 163 54.35 40.94 -21.29
CA GLU A 163 54.46 40.98 -22.75
C GLU A 163 55.00 42.33 -23.25
N HIS A 164 54.52 43.45 -22.70
CA HIS A 164 55.08 44.77 -22.99
C HIS A 164 56.55 44.89 -22.59
N SER A 165 56.91 44.47 -21.37
CA SER A 165 58.30 44.54 -20.88
C SER A 165 59.27 43.69 -21.71
N TRP A 166 58.77 42.58 -22.24
CA TRP A 166 59.49 41.68 -23.12
C TRP A 166 59.70 42.33 -24.49
N ASN A 167 58.66 42.90 -25.08
CA ASN A 167 58.77 43.61 -26.36
C ASN A 167 59.75 44.79 -26.28
N GLU A 168 59.75 45.53 -25.17
CA GLU A 168 60.71 46.62 -24.93
C GLU A 168 62.16 46.10 -24.84
N ARG A 169 62.41 45.03 -24.07
CA ARG A 169 63.74 44.41 -23.97
C ARG A 169 64.24 43.88 -25.30
N GLU A 170 63.38 43.23 -26.09
CA GLU A 170 63.75 42.74 -27.43
C GLU A 170 64.11 43.89 -28.37
N GLN A 171 63.38 45.01 -28.32
CA GLN A 171 63.73 46.20 -29.09
C GLN A 171 65.09 46.77 -28.67
N GLN A 172 65.39 46.80 -27.36
CA GLN A 172 66.69 47.22 -26.85
C GLN A 172 67.83 46.31 -27.33
N TYR A 173 67.68 44.99 -27.22
CA TYR A 173 68.69 44.05 -27.70
C TYR A 173 68.92 44.14 -29.21
N LEU A 174 67.88 44.38 -30.01
CA LEU A 174 68.01 44.58 -31.46
C LEU A 174 68.75 45.88 -31.80
N LEU A 175 68.54 46.95 -31.03
CA LEU A 175 69.28 48.20 -31.17
C LEU A 175 70.75 48.02 -30.79
N GLU A 176 71.04 47.37 -29.66
CA GLU A 176 72.39 47.07 -29.20
C GLU A 176 73.16 46.20 -30.19
N LEU A 177 72.54 45.13 -30.70
CA LEU A 177 73.12 44.28 -31.76
C LEU A 177 73.49 45.10 -33.00
N ARG A 178 72.60 46.01 -33.42
CA ARG A 178 72.85 46.89 -34.58
C ARG A 178 74.01 47.83 -34.32
N GLU A 179 74.07 48.44 -33.14
CA GLU A 179 75.18 49.33 -32.75
C GLU A 179 76.52 48.57 -32.71
N LEU A 180 76.55 47.39 -32.09
CA LEU A 180 77.73 46.54 -32.02
C LEU A 180 78.19 46.06 -33.41
N GLN A 181 77.26 45.72 -34.30
CA GLN A 181 77.58 45.40 -35.70
C GLN A 181 78.22 46.57 -36.42
N THR A 182 77.64 47.78 -36.34
CA THR A 182 78.24 48.96 -36.97
C THR A 182 79.61 49.30 -36.38
N ARG A 183 79.83 49.06 -35.08
CA ARG A 183 81.13 49.25 -34.42
C ARG A 183 82.16 48.22 -34.90
N ALA A 184 81.78 46.95 -35.00
CA ALA A 184 82.64 45.89 -35.51
C ALA A 184 83.03 46.14 -36.98
N GLU A 185 82.09 46.56 -37.83
CA GLU A 185 82.35 46.94 -39.23
C GLU A 185 83.35 48.09 -39.35
N ARG A 186 83.20 49.13 -38.51
CA ARG A 186 84.15 50.26 -38.46
C ARG A 186 85.56 49.81 -38.04
N LEU A 187 85.65 48.98 -36.99
CA LEU A 187 86.93 48.42 -36.52
C LEU A 187 87.59 47.53 -37.57
N GLN A 188 86.79 46.73 -38.30
CA GLN A 188 87.27 45.90 -39.39
C GLN A 188 87.84 46.74 -40.54
N GLN A 189 87.13 47.81 -40.94
CA GLN A 189 87.62 48.76 -41.95
C GLN A 189 88.89 49.51 -41.51
N GLN A 190 89.05 49.80 -40.22
CA GLN A 190 90.26 50.42 -39.67
C GLN A 190 91.44 49.45 -39.63
N SER A 191 91.21 48.17 -39.25
CA SER A 191 92.25 47.14 -39.28
C SER A 191 92.82 46.91 -40.68
N ALA A 192 91.97 47.02 -41.71
CA ALA A 192 92.38 46.88 -43.12
C ALA A 192 93.22 48.07 -43.64
N LYS A 193 93.29 49.20 -42.92
CA LYS A 193 93.97 50.43 -43.36
C LYS A 193 95.32 50.70 -42.67
N GLY A 194 95.75 49.93 -41.65
CA GLY A 194 97.02 50.20 -40.95
C GLY A 194 97.66 48.98 -40.26
N GLU A 195 98.93 48.68 -40.61
CA GLU A 195 99.68 47.50 -40.15
C GLU A 195 100.16 47.55 -38.68
N VAL A 196 100.42 48.73 -38.10
CA VAL A 196 100.97 48.88 -36.72
C VAL A 196 99.86 48.96 -35.64
N GLN A 197 98.62 49.27 -36.01
CA GLN A 197 97.45 49.30 -35.11
C GLN A 197 96.59 48.03 -35.20
N ALA A 198 96.96 47.07 -36.06
CA ALA A 198 96.20 45.85 -36.36
C ALA A 198 96.02 44.92 -35.14
N ALA A 199 96.99 44.84 -34.23
CA ALA A 199 96.89 43.94 -33.07
C ALA A 199 95.88 44.44 -32.02
N ARG A 200 95.77 45.76 -31.81
CA ARG A 200 94.78 46.36 -30.91
C ARG A 200 93.38 46.29 -31.50
N SER A 201 93.24 46.58 -32.80
CA SER A 201 91.95 46.47 -33.49
C SER A 201 91.47 45.03 -33.58
N HIS A 202 92.35 44.03 -33.66
CA HIS A 202 91.96 42.62 -33.55
C HIS A 202 91.43 42.23 -32.17
N GLY A 203 92.01 42.76 -31.08
CA GLY A 203 91.49 42.55 -29.72
C GLY A 203 90.12 43.20 -29.50
N GLU A 204 89.96 44.46 -29.93
CA GLU A 204 88.67 45.15 -29.83
C GLU A 204 87.57 44.51 -30.71
N LEU A 205 87.96 43.91 -31.84
CA LEU A 205 87.05 43.19 -32.73
C LEU A 205 86.64 41.83 -32.14
N SER A 206 87.54 41.13 -31.44
CA SER A 206 87.16 39.89 -30.73
C SER A 206 86.26 40.19 -29.52
N GLU A 207 86.49 41.28 -28.80
CA GLU A 207 85.60 41.75 -27.73
C GLU A 207 84.22 42.14 -28.26
N ALA A 208 84.15 42.86 -29.38
CA ALA A 208 82.88 43.20 -30.02
C ALA A 208 82.13 41.95 -30.52
N LYS A 209 82.84 40.95 -31.06
CA LYS A 209 82.23 39.66 -31.44
C LYS A 209 81.68 38.90 -30.24
N ASN A 210 82.46 38.80 -29.16
CA ASN A 210 82.02 38.16 -27.93
C ASN A 210 80.80 38.88 -27.32
N ALA A 211 80.75 40.21 -27.41
CA ALA A 211 79.59 41.00 -26.98
C ALA A 211 78.34 40.69 -27.84
N ILE A 212 78.49 40.63 -29.17
CA ILE A 212 77.41 40.25 -30.09
C ILE A 212 76.90 38.83 -29.81
N GLU A 213 77.80 37.88 -29.61
CA GLU A 213 77.47 36.49 -29.29
C GLU A 213 76.71 36.39 -27.96
N LYS A 214 77.12 37.19 -26.96
CA LYS A 214 76.44 37.26 -25.67
C LYS A 214 75.04 37.86 -25.77
N THR A 215 74.88 39.01 -26.43
CA THR A 215 73.55 39.64 -26.61
C THR A 215 72.63 38.78 -27.46
N LEU A 216 73.17 38.05 -28.44
CA LEU A 216 72.40 37.10 -29.24
C LEU A 216 71.97 35.89 -28.41
N ALA A 217 72.86 35.35 -27.57
CA ALA A 217 72.53 34.23 -26.68
C ALA A 217 71.44 34.61 -25.67
N GLU A 218 71.51 35.81 -25.08
CA GLU A 218 70.48 36.33 -24.17
C GLU A 218 69.13 36.52 -24.87
N LEU A 219 69.12 37.05 -26.10
CA LEU A 219 67.89 37.20 -26.91
C LEU A 219 67.28 35.84 -27.28
N LEU A 220 68.10 34.84 -27.64
CA LEU A 220 67.61 33.49 -27.94
C LEU A 220 67.02 32.80 -26.71
N LEU A 221 67.62 33.00 -25.53
CA LEU A 221 67.12 32.46 -24.27
C LEU A 221 65.78 33.10 -23.91
N GLU A 222 65.66 34.43 -23.99
CA GLU A 222 64.37 35.12 -23.75
C GLU A 222 63.28 34.65 -24.73
N ARG A 223 63.61 34.42 -26.01
CA ARG A 223 62.64 33.88 -26.98
C ARG A 223 62.21 32.47 -26.64
N GLN A 224 63.12 31.62 -26.17
CA GLN A 224 62.78 30.28 -25.73
C GLN A 224 61.85 30.32 -24.51
N GLU A 225 62.12 31.20 -23.53
CA GLU A 225 61.26 31.41 -22.37
C GLU A 225 59.86 31.87 -22.78
N ARG A 226 59.74 32.81 -23.73
CA ARG A 226 58.44 33.24 -24.28
C ARG A 226 57.69 32.11 -24.97
N GLU A 227 58.37 31.30 -25.78
CA GLU A 227 57.72 30.15 -26.43
C GLU A 227 57.22 29.13 -25.40
N THR A 228 57.97 28.90 -24.32
CA THR A 228 57.51 28.02 -23.24
C THR A 228 56.31 28.58 -22.51
N ALA A 229 56.31 29.88 -22.17
CA ALA A 229 55.19 30.56 -21.53
C ALA A 229 53.95 30.59 -22.44
N ALA A 230 54.12 30.79 -23.76
CA ALA A 230 53.03 30.75 -24.73
C ALA A 230 52.42 29.34 -24.83
N LYS A 231 53.24 28.29 -24.85
CA LYS A 231 52.77 26.89 -24.81
C LYS A 231 52.00 26.58 -23.52
N GLU A 232 52.44 27.10 -22.37
CA GLU A 232 51.73 26.94 -21.10
C GLU A 232 50.40 27.69 -21.09
N ARG A 233 50.35 28.91 -21.64
CA ARG A 233 49.11 29.67 -21.82
C ARG A 233 48.11 28.92 -22.71
N ASP A 234 48.56 28.41 -23.85
CA ASP A 234 47.68 27.71 -24.78
C ASP A 234 47.14 26.40 -24.18
N LYS A 235 47.95 25.69 -23.36
CA LYS A 235 47.47 24.54 -22.55
C LYS A 235 46.43 24.96 -21.51
N ALA A 236 46.64 26.09 -20.83
CA ALA A 236 45.67 26.61 -19.86
C ALA A 236 44.33 26.98 -20.53
N LEU A 237 44.39 27.66 -21.69
CA LEU A 237 43.21 27.99 -22.49
C LEU A 237 42.47 26.74 -23.00
N ALA A 238 43.19 25.68 -23.39
CA ALA A 238 42.57 24.42 -23.77
C ALA A 238 41.79 23.78 -22.61
N ARG A 239 42.35 23.80 -21.38
CA ARG A 239 41.65 23.31 -20.18
C ARG A 239 40.41 24.16 -19.84
N VAL A 240 40.49 25.47 -20.00
CA VAL A 240 39.32 26.35 -19.79
C VAL A 240 38.20 25.99 -20.77
N LYS A 241 38.52 25.77 -22.05
CA LYS A 241 37.52 25.33 -23.05
C LYS A 241 36.91 23.98 -22.72
N GLU A 242 37.72 23.01 -22.28
CA GLU A 242 37.22 21.69 -21.83
C GLU A 242 36.24 21.83 -20.66
N VAL A 243 36.54 22.71 -19.69
CA VAL A 243 35.62 23.00 -18.58
C VAL A 243 34.35 23.72 -19.07
N GLU A 244 34.46 24.67 -19.99
CA GLU A 244 33.29 25.34 -20.59
C GLU A 244 32.38 24.38 -21.35
N GLU A 245 32.95 23.47 -22.13
CA GLU A 245 32.21 22.40 -22.83
C GLU A 245 31.49 21.48 -21.83
N HIS A 246 32.19 21.02 -20.79
CA HIS A 246 31.56 20.20 -19.73
C HIS A 246 30.45 20.94 -18.98
N VAL A 247 30.59 22.24 -18.73
CA VAL A 247 29.51 23.03 -18.10
C VAL A 247 28.30 23.14 -19.01
N LEU A 248 28.50 23.31 -20.32
CA LEU A 248 27.40 23.33 -21.30
C LEU A 248 26.71 21.96 -21.40
N GLU A 249 27.48 20.87 -21.39
CA GLU A 249 26.94 19.50 -21.35
C GLU A 249 26.06 19.30 -20.11
N LEU A 250 26.55 19.68 -18.91
CA LEU A 250 25.77 19.60 -17.68
C LEU A 250 24.52 20.47 -17.71
N GLN A 251 24.60 21.68 -18.29
CA GLN A 251 23.45 22.55 -18.43
C GLN A 251 22.39 21.95 -19.35
N ASN A 252 22.79 21.32 -20.46
CA ASN A 252 21.88 20.64 -21.38
C ASN A 252 21.21 19.43 -20.72
N LEU A 253 22.00 18.57 -20.03
CA LEU A 253 21.46 17.45 -19.26
C LEU A 253 20.42 17.91 -18.24
N TRP A 254 20.70 19.00 -17.53
CA TRP A 254 19.77 19.53 -16.53
C TRP A 254 18.48 20.11 -17.15
N GLN A 255 18.57 20.68 -18.35
CA GLN A 255 17.37 21.12 -19.09
C GLN A 255 16.56 19.93 -19.60
N GLU A 256 17.22 18.89 -20.08
CA GLU A 256 16.57 17.63 -20.49
C GLU A 256 15.85 16.98 -19.31
N GLU A 257 16.51 16.86 -18.16
CA GLU A 257 15.88 16.35 -16.94
C GLU A 257 14.66 17.19 -16.56
N ARG A 258 14.77 18.53 -16.57
CA ARG A 258 13.62 19.40 -16.28
C ARG A 258 12.45 19.20 -17.24
N ALA A 259 12.73 19.02 -18.53
CA ALA A 259 11.69 18.75 -19.51
C ALA A 259 11.00 17.41 -19.22
N GLN A 260 11.78 16.37 -18.89
CA GLN A 260 11.24 15.07 -18.48
C GLN A 260 10.38 15.19 -17.22
N TRP A 261 10.82 15.95 -16.21
CA TRP A 261 10.04 16.20 -15.00
C TRP A 261 8.75 16.96 -15.29
N GLN A 262 8.76 17.92 -16.20
CA GLN A 262 7.54 18.62 -16.63
C GLN A 262 6.57 17.67 -17.34
N GLU A 263 7.06 16.83 -18.24
CA GLU A 263 6.21 15.84 -18.91
C GLU A 263 5.62 14.82 -17.93
N LEU A 264 6.41 14.34 -16.97
CA LEU A 264 5.94 13.44 -15.92
C LEU A 264 4.88 14.12 -15.06
N TRP A 265 5.12 15.36 -14.65
CA TRP A 265 4.17 16.14 -13.86
C TRP A 265 2.86 16.37 -14.61
N ASP A 266 2.91 16.71 -15.90
CA ASP A 266 1.71 16.92 -16.70
C ASP A 266 0.93 15.61 -16.92
N ARG A 267 1.62 14.48 -17.07
CA ARG A 267 0.99 13.15 -17.10
C ARG A 267 0.31 12.84 -15.78
N GLU A 268 1.01 12.97 -14.66
CA GLU A 268 0.45 12.72 -13.33
C GLU A 268 -0.72 13.64 -13.04
N ARG A 269 -0.59 14.93 -13.33
CA ARG A 269 -1.67 15.90 -13.20
C ARG A 269 -2.88 15.51 -14.04
N SER A 270 -2.69 15.07 -15.29
CA SER A 270 -3.80 14.62 -16.14
C SER A 270 -4.50 13.37 -15.57
N THR A 271 -3.74 12.43 -14.99
CA THR A 271 -4.33 11.26 -14.30
C THR A 271 -5.10 11.66 -13.05
N TRP A 272 -4.58 12.63 -12.28
CA TRP A 272 -5.24 13.20 -11.11
C TRP A 272 -6.53 13.93 -11.48
N GLU A 273 -6.50 14.73 -12.54
CA GLU A 273 -7.68 15.42 -13.05
C GLU A 273 -8.73 14.41 -13.56
N SER A 274 -8.31 13.33 -14.22
CA SER A 274 -9.19 12.23 -14.62
C SER A 274 -9.82 11.52 -13.42
N GLN A 275 -9.03 11.15 -12.41
CA GLN A 275 -9.53 10.54 -11.17
C GLN A 275 -10.51 11.47 -10.45
N ARG A 276 -10.21 12.77 -10.39
CA ARG A 276 -11.10 13.78 -9.80
C ARG A 276 -12.43 13.87 -10.54
N GLN A 277 -12.42 13.80 -11.88
CA GLN A 277 -13.64 13.76 -12.68
C GLN A 277 -14.44 12.47 -12.42
N GLN A 278 -13.77 11.33 -12.33
CA GLN A 278 -14.42 10.06 -11.99
C GLN A 278 -15.04 10.10 -10.59
N PHE A 279 -14.37 10.72 -9.63
CA PHE A 279 -14.88 10.89 -8.27
C PHE A 279 -16.14 11.77 -8.25
N ARG A 280 -16.13 12.90 -8.97
CA ARG A 280 -17.33 13.74 -9.15
C ARG A 280 -18.49 12.97 -9.78
N ALA A 281 -18.22 12.22 -10.85
CA ALA A 281 -19.24 11.39 -11.49
C ALA A 281 -19.74 10.23 -10.59
N TRP A 282 -18.92 9.77 -9.65
CA TRP A 282 -19.35 8.83 -8.62
C TRP A 282 -20.21 9.52 -7.56
N GLU A 283 -19.84 10.70 -7.07
CA GLU A 283 -20.64 11.48 -6.12
C GLU A 283 -22.04 11.78 -6.67
N GLU A 284 -22.13 12.21 -7.92
CA GLU A 284 -23.41 12.45 -8.60
C GLU A 284 -24.25 11.16 -8.69
N ARG A 285 -23.62 10.01 -8.97
CA ARG A 285 -24.31 8.71 -8.97
C ARG A 285 -24.81 8.33 -7.59
N VAL A 286 -24.02 8.56 -6.54
CA VAL A 286 -24.43 8.28 -5.16
C VAL A 286 -25.57 9.19 -4.72
N GLN A 287 -25.52 10.48 -5.08
CA GLN A 287 -26.62 11.41 -4.82
C GLN A 287 -27.90 10.95 -5.51
N LYS A 288 -27.83 10.61 -6.79
CA LYS A 288 -28.98 10.08 -7.53
C LYS A 288 -29.53 8.78 -6.95
N GLN A 289 -28.65 7.86 -6.54
CA GLN A 289 -29.08 6.63 -5.87
C GLN A 289 -29.80 6.89 -4.55
N ARG A 290 -29.35 7.89 -3.78
CA ARG A 290 -30.06 8.31 -2.56
C ARG A 290 -31.43 8.89 -2.88
N GLU A 291 -31.54 9.75 -3.88
CA GLU A 291 -32.82 10.31 -4.33
C GLU A 291 -33.79 9.21 -4.80
N ASP A 292 -33.31 8.27 -5.63
CA ASP A 292 -34.10 7.13 -6.11
C ASP A 292 -34.56 6.23 -4.96
N PHE A 293 -33.70 6.03 -3.95
CA PHE A 293 -34.05 5.27 -2.74
C PHE A 293 -35.15 5.97 -1.94
N HIS A 294 -35.04 7.28 -1.74
CA HIS A 294 -36.08 8.07 -1.05
C HIS A 294 -37.42 8.02 -1.79
N GLN A 295 -37.42 8.18 -3.11
CA GLN A 295 -38.64 8.04 -3.92
C GLN A 295 -39.26 6.63 -3.84
N ASN A 296 -38.42 5.59 -3.77
CA ASN A 296 -38.90 4.22 -3.60
C ASN A 296 -39.50 3.98 -2.21
N LEU A 297 -38.94 4.58 -1.17
CA LEU A 297 -39.49 4.56 0.18
C LEU A 297 -40.86 5.25 0.22
N GLU A 298 -40.99 6.44 -0.36
CA GLU A 298 -42.28 7.16 -0.46
C GLU A 298 -43.33 6.28 -1.17
N LYS A 299 -42.98 5.63 -2.28
CA LYS A 299 -43.87 4.68 -2.98
C LYS A 299 -44.20 3.42 -2.18
N MET A 300 -43.32 2.98 -1.27
CA MET A 300 -43.63 1.88 -0.35
C MET A 300 -44.60 2.34 0.73
N GLU A 301 -44.39 3.53 1.31
CA GLU A 301 -45.29 4.12 2.29
C GLU A 301 -46.70 4.38 1.72
N GLU A 302 -46.80 4.87 0.48
CA GLU A 302 -48.08 5.00 -0.24
C GLU A 302 -48.77 3.64 -0.46
N ARG A 303 -48.01 2.57 -0.74
CA ARG A 303 -48.57 1.22 -0.86
C ARG A 303 -49.01 0.65 0.49
N ASP A 304 -48.24 0.87 1.54
CA ASP A 304 -48.59 0.38 2.88
C ASP A 304 -49.79 1.12 3.45
N THR A 305 -49.90 2.44 3.21
CA THR A 305 -51.09 3.23 3.59
C THR A 305 -52.33 2.82 2.81
N THR A 306 -52.22 2.54 1.50
CA THR A 306 -53.35 2.02 0.72
C THR A 306 -53.75 0.60 1.15
N HIS A 307 -52.79 -0.27 1.47
CA HIS A 307 -53.07 -1.59 2.06
C HIS A 307 -53.72 -1.50 3.43
N ALA A 308 -53.27 -0.58 4.29
CA ALA A 308 -53.89 -0.31 5.59
C ALA A 308 -55.32 0.22 5.42
N GLY A 309 -55.56 1.11 4.44
CA GLY A 309 -56.89 1.58 4.06
C GLY A 309 -57.82 0.45 3.61
N ASN A 310 -57.34 -0.43 2.73
CA ASN A 310 -58.10 -1.60 2.28
C ASN A 310 -58.39 -2.58 3.44
N MET A 311 -57.43 -2.80 4.34
CA MET A 311 -57.63 -3.62 5.55
C MET A 311 -58.65 -3.00 6.49
N ALA A 312 -58.63 -1.68 6.69
CA ALA A 312 -59.62 -0.95 7.46
C ALA A 312 -61.03 -1.10 6.85
N GLU A 313 -61.14 -1.08 5.51
CA GLU A 313 -62.40 -1.31 4.80
C GLU A 313 -62.91 -2.75 4.99
N VAL A 314 -62.04 -3.75 4.91
CA VAL A 314 -62.37 -5.15 5.18
C VAL A 314 -62.82 -5.35 6.63
N LEU A 315 -62.12 -4.74 7.58
CA LEU A 315 -62.49 -4.78 9.00
C LEU A 315 -63.85 -4.12 9.23
N ARG A 316 -64.13 -2.99 8.57
CA ARG A 316 -65.44 -2.34 8.62
C ARG A 316 -66.54 -3.24 8.06
N LYS A 317 -66.34 -3.85 6.88
CA LYS A 317 -67.29 -4.82 6.30
C LYS A 317 -67.50 -6.05 7.18
N SER A 318 -66.45 -6.50 7.87
CA SER A 318 -66.54 -7.61 8.83
C SER A 318 -67.27 -7.21 10.12
N SER A 319 -67.09 -5.98 10.59
CA SER A 319 -67.81 -5.41 11.73
C SER A 319 -69.31 -5.28 11.43
N ASP A 320 -69.67 -4.77 10.25
CA ASP A 320 -71.07 -4.71 9.79
C ASP A 320 -71.70 -6.11 9.68
N SER A 321 -70.90 -7.14 9.45
CA SER A 321 -71.34 -8.55 9.42
C SER A 321 -71.46 -9.15 10.82
N VAL A 322 -70.56 -8.78 11.74
CA VAL A 322 -70.62 -9.17 13.16
C VAL A 322 -71.81 -8.52 13.85
N GLU A 323 -72.16 -7.28 13.52
CA GLU A 323 -73.33 -6.59 14.06
C GLU A 323 -74.64 -7.30 13.66
N LYS A 324 -74.72 -7.80 12.41
CA LYS A 324 -75.82 -8.66 11.92
C LYS A 324 -75.89 -10.02 12.63
N ILE A 325 -74.76 -10.57 13.09
CA ILE A 325 -74.73 -11.81 13.86
C ILE A 325 -75.11 -11.55 15.33
N ASN A 326 -74.73 -10.39 15.87
CA ASN A 326 -75.04 -10.02 17.25
C ASN A 326 -76.53 -9.71 17.44
N THR A 327 -77.22 -9.17 16.42
CA THR A 327 -78.67 -9.03 16.43
C THR A 327 -79.39 -10.39 16.43
N LEU A 328 -78.86 -11.37 15.71
CA LEU A 328 -79.36 -12.76 15.74
C LEU A 328 -79.07 -13.48 17.07
N LEU A 329 -77.94 -13.20 17.72
CA LEU A 329 -77.61 -13.76 19.03
C LEU A 329 -78.43 -13.11 20.16
N ARG A 330 -78.77 -11.82 20.07
CA ARG A 330 -79.65 -11.16 21.04
C ARG A 330 -81.08 -11.70 20.97
N SER A 331 -81.61 -12.00 19.79
CA SER A 331 -82.92 -12.64 19.66
C SER A 331 -82.93 -14.09 20.16
N ALA A 332 -81.79 -14.80 20.12
CA ALA A 332 -81.62 -16.12 20.70
C ALA A 332 -81.36 -16.11 22.22
N ALA A 333 -80.80 -15.03 22.76
CA ALA A 333 -80.55 -14.88 24.20
C ALA A 333 -81.82 -14.49 24.98
N GLU A 334 -82.75 -13.76 24.36
CA GLU A 334 -84.05 -13.45 24.95
C GLU A 334 -84.96 -14.68 25.11
N THR A 335 -84.82 -15.68 24.22
CA THR A 335 -85.53 -16.97 24.35
C THR A 335 -84.91 -17.89 25.41
N ALA A 336 -83.62 -17.76 25.70
CA ALA A 336 -82.92 -18.54 26.72
C ALA A 336 -83.13 -18.04 28.16
N LYS A 337 -83.55 -16.78 28.34
CA LYS A 337 -83.72 -16.15 29.67
C LYS A 337 -84.99 -16.59 30.42
N ASN A 338 -85.96 -17.20 29.73
CA ASN A 338 -87.23 -17.66 30.31
C ASN A 338 -87.22 -19.12 30.81
N ALA A 339 -86.10 -19.85 30.70
CA ALA A 339 -86.06 -21.29 30.99
C ALA A 339 -85.09 -21.72 32.13
N ALA A 340 -84.49 -20.78 32.85
CA ALA A 340 -83.47 -21.09 33.87
C ALA A 340 -83.77 -20.45 35.24
N THR A 341 -84.90 -20.84 35.84
CA THR A 341 -85.05 -20.84 37.30
C THR A 341 -85.57 -22.21 37.74
N THR A 342 -84.67 -23.15 37.99
CA THR A 342 -84.84 -24.26 38.95
C THR A 342 -83.59 -25.15 38.96
N ALA A 343 -83.23 -25.57 40.18
CA ALA A 343 -82.30 -26.66 40.52
C ALA A 343 -80.78 -26.39 40.40
N ALA A 344 -80.26 -25.79 41.47
CA ALA A 344 -78.93 -26.02 42.00
C ALA A 344 -78.82 -27.40 42.69
N VAL A 345 -77.57 -27.90 42.86
CA VAL A 345 -76.98 -28.50 44.08
C VAL A 345 -76.05 -29.73 43.80
N ALA A 346 -74.84 -29.65 44.40
CA ALA A 346 -73.90 -30.73 44.84
C ALA A 346 -73.11 -31.54 43.78
N ALA A 347 -71.83 -31.95 43.96
CA ALA A 347 -70.83 -31.81 45.02
C ALA A 347 -69.42 -32.28 44.54
N LEU A 348 -68.37 -31.68 45.12
CA LEU A 348 -67.06 -32.17 45.67
C LEU A 348 -66.44 -33.50 45.14
N GLY A 349 -65.12 -33.70 44.97
CA GLY A 349 -63.89 -33.00 45.37
C GLY A 349 -62.60 -33.68 44.82
N PRO A 350 -61.38 -33.22 45.18
CA PRO A 350 -60.10 -33.52 44.48
C PRO A 350 -59.07 -34.33 45.30
N ARG A 351 -57.94 -34.84 44.71
CA ARG A 351 -56.63 -35.18 45.37
C ARG A 351 -55.51 -35.74 44.42
N PRO A 352 -54.20 -35.84 44.83
CA PRO A 352 -53.05 -35.29 44.08
C PRO A 352 -51.75 -36.18 43.93
N ILE A 353 -50.74 -35.67 43.18
CA ILE A 353 -49.23 -35.70 43.29
C ILE A 353 -48.44 -37.04 43.50
N PHE A 354 -47.37 -37.29 42.70
CA PHE A 354 -45.93 -37.38 43.13
C PHE A 354 -44.91 -37.56 41.96
N PRO A 355 -43.63 -37.12 42.09
CA PRO A 355 -42.58 -37.10 41.05
C PRO A 355 -41.43 -38.11 41.29
N GLY A 356 -40.54 -38.30 40.31
CA GLY A 356 -39.30 -39.09 40.48
C GLY A 356 -38.19 -38.73 39.48
N LEU A 357 -37.13 -38.09 39.97
CA LEU A 357 -35.86 -37.79 39.27
C LEU A 357 -34.69 -38.29 40.13
N ARG A 358 -33.84 -39.17 39.58
CA ARG A 358 -32.57 -39.73 40.11
C ARG A 358 -31.82 -40.33 38.89
N PHE A 359 -30.50 -40.29 38.66
CA PHE A 359 -29.27 -39.87 39.34
C PHE A 359 -28.21 -39.57 38.24
N ARG A 360 -27.30 -38.61 38.43
CA ARG A 360 -26.14 -38.30 37.54
C ARG A 360 -24.85 -38.74 38.23
N SER A 361 -24.02 -39.55 37.56
CA SER A 361 -22.82 -40.19 38.13
C SER A 361 -21.55 -39.33 37.98
N TRP A 362 -20.79 -39.23 39.07
CA TRP A 362 -19.49 -38.53 39.21
C TRP A 362 -18.41 -38.97 38.21
N ARG A 363 -18.52 -40.19 37.66
CA ARG A 363 -17.56 -40.76 36.70
C ARG A 363 -17.51 -39.99 35.37
N ALA A 364 -18.61 -39.37 34.94
CA ALA A 364 -18.66 -38.54 33.74
C ALA A 364 -17.87 -37.22 33.90
N VAL A 365 -17.80 -36.70 35.13
CA VAL A 365 -17.07 -35.45 35.43
C VAL A 365 -15.56 -35.68 35.41
N VAL A 366 -15.09 -36.81 35.96
CA VAL A 366 -13.65 -37.17 35.96
C VAL A 366 -13.17 -37.51 34.56
N ALA A 367 -13.96 -38.22 33.76
CA ALA A 367 -13.63 -38.50 32.35
C ALA A 367 -13.58 -37.22 31.50
N ALA A 368 -14.52 -36.29 31.70
CA ALA A 368 -14.50 -35.00 31.00
C ALA A 368 -13.28 -34.14 31.39
N ALA A 369 -12.86 -34.18 32.67
CA ALA A 369 -11.68 -33.46 33.14
C ALA A 369 -10.38 -34.03 32.54
N ALA A 370 -10.24 -35.35 32.42
CA ALA A 370 -9.07 -35.97 31.80
C ALA A 370 -8.96 -35.64 30.30
N VAL A 371 -10.07 -35.64 29.58
CA VAL A 371 -10.12 -35.21 28.17
C VAL A 371 -9.79 -33.73 28.02
N ALA A 372 -10.27 -32.88 28.93
CA ALA A 372 -9.93 -31.46 28.92
C ALA A 372 -8.44 -31.21 29.17
N VAL A 373 -7.79 -31.97 30.05
CA VAL A 373 -6.34 -31.88 30.28
C VAL A 373 -5.54 -32.38 29.09
N LEU A 374 -5.96 -33.48 28.43
CA LEU A 374 -5.32 -33.98 27.21
C LEU A 374 -5.48 -33.01 26.03
N LEU A 375 -6.64 -32.37 25.89
CA LEU A 375 -6.87 -31.31 24.90
C LEU A 375 -6.10 -30.03 25.24
N ALA A 376 -5.97 -29.68 26.52
CA ALA A 376 -5.16 -28.55 26.95
C ALA A 376 -3.66 -28.80 26.73
N ALA A 377 -3.19 -30.04 26.85
CA ALA A 377 -1.81 -30.43 26.59
C ALA A 377 -1.50 -30.65 25.09
N SER A 378 -2.50 -30.99 24.27
CA SER A 378 -2.30 -31.18 22.83
C SER A 378 -2.05 -29.87 22.09
N VAL A 379 -2.61 -28.74 22.55
CA VAL A 379 -2.41 -27.41 21.94
C VAL A 379 -0.96 -26.92 22.01
N PRO A 380 -0.23 -26.93 23.15
CA PRO A 380 1.17 -26.53 23.19
C PRO A 380 2.09 -27.52 22.45
N VAL A 381 1.78 -28.82 22.48
CA VAL A 381 2.53 -29.85 21.73
C VAL A 381 2.33 -29.66 20.23
N TYR A 382 1.11 -29.40 19.78
CA TYR A 382 0.80 -29.05 18.39
C TYR A 382 1.52 -27.77 17.97
N ARG A 383 1.47 -26.71 18.79
CA ARG A 383 2.20 -25.45 18.54
C ARG A 383 3.71 -25.62 18.46
N TYR A 384 4.29 -26.51 19.26
CA TYR A 384 5.71 -26.84 19.20
C TYR A 384 6.05 -27.65 17.94
N MET A 385 5.22 -28.64 17.58
CA MET A 385 5.43 -29.45 16.38
C MET A 385 5.22 -28.69 15.07
N THR A 386 4.34 -27.68 15.03
CA THR A 386 4.10 -26.83 13.84
C THR A 386 4.88 -25.52 13.87
N ARG A 387 5.90 -25.40 14.72
CA ARG A 387 6.65 -24.15 14.84
C ARG A 387 7.56 -23.98 13.64
N PHE A 388 7.40 -22.86 12.96
CA PHE A 388 8.26 -22.47 11.85
C PHE A 388 9.59 -21.95 12.37
N GLU A 389 10.64 -22.77 12.24
CA GLU A 389 11.99 -22.44 12.70
C GLU A 389 13.00 -22.62 11.56
N ALA A 390 13.87 -21.62 11.42
CA ALA A 390 15.04 -21.67 10.55
C ALA A 390 16.27 -22.02 11.40
N VAL A 391 16.72 -23.27 11.34
CA VAL A 391 17.86 -23.75 12.13
C VAL A 391 19.15 -23.55 11.33
N LEU A 392 20.12 -22.82 11.88
CA LEU A 392 21.42 -22.63 11.24
C LEU A 392 22.14 -23.98 11.10
N ALA A 393 22.43 -24.39 9.88
CA ALA A 393 23.13 -25.63 9.55
C ALA A 393 24.64 -25.41 9.36
N SER A 394 25.04 -24.31 8.73
CA SER A 394 26.45 -23.93 8.58
C SER A 394 26.61 -22.43 8.36
N SER A 395 27.78 -21.90 8.69
CA SER A 395 28.16 -20.50 8.49
C SER A 395 29.64 -20.44 8.10
N HIS A 396 29.96 -19.77 7.00
CA HIS A 396 31.32 -19.61 6.49
C HIS A 396 31.61 -18.15 6.20
N ALA A 397 32.81 -17.66 6.50
CA ALA A 397 33.21 -16.31 6.10
C ALA A 397 33.56 -16.28 4.60
N ILE A 398 33.21 -15.21 3.91
CA ILE A 398 33.49 -15.01 2.49
C ILE A 398 34.39 -13.79 2.33
N GLU A 399 35.41 -13.91 1.47
CA GLU A 399 36.24 -12.79 1.02
C GLU A 399 35.52 -11.96 -0.04
N SER A 400 34.47 -11.24 0.37
CA SER A 400 33.67 -10.38 -0.49
C SER A 400 33.56 -8.97 0.08
N THR A 401 33.69 -7.95 -0.78
CA THR A 401 33.52 -6.55 -0.36
C THR A 401 32.05 -6.18 -0.53
N ASN A 402 31.30 -6.21 0.58
CA ASN A 402 29.89 -5.83 0.65
C ASN A 402 28.98 -6.60 -0.34
N PRO A 403 28.72 -7.89 -0.10
CA PRO A 403 27.87 -8.70 -0.96
C PRO A 403 26.39 -8.37 -0.81
N THR A 404 25.70 -8.25 -1.94
CA THR A 404 24.34 -7.70 -2.03
C THR A 404 23.31 -8.68 -2.54
N GLY A 405 23.69 -9.61 -3.43
CA GLY A 405 22.78 -10.53 -4.08
C GLY A 405 23.39 -11.92 -4.23
N ILE A 406 22.53 -12.94 -4.33
CA ILE A 406 22.92 -14.34 -4.43
C ILE A 406 22.02 -15.08 -5.43
N ALA A 407 22.63 -15.87 -6.32
CA ALA A 407 21.90 -16.73 -7.26
C ALA A 407 22.62 -18.08 -7.40
N TYR A 408 21.90 -19.15 -7.73
CA TYR A 408 22.45 -20.50 -7.86
C TYR A 408 22.06 -21.15 -9.17
N ASP A 409 23.05 -21.50 -9.99
CA ASP A 409 22.86 -22.05 -11.34
C ASP A 409 22.72 -23.58 -11.38
N GLY A 410 22.77 -24.23 -10.22
CA GLY A 410 22.76 -25.69 -10.10
C GLY A 410 24.15 -26.30 -9.88
N ASN A 411 25.22 -25.55 -10.12
CA ASN A 411 26.60 -25.99 -9.89
C ASN A 411 27.36 -25.02 -8.97
N VAL A 412 27.34 -23.73 -9.26
CA VAL A 412 28.01 -22.67 -8.50
C VAL A 412 27.02 -21.63 -7.99
N VAL A 413 27.40 -20.98 -6.89
CA VAL A 413 26.67 -19.83 -6.36
C VAL A 413 27.32 -18.56 -6.87
N TRP A 414 26.55 -17.71 -7.51
CA TRP A 414 26.93 -16.37 -7.89
C TRP A 414 26.60 -15.40 -6.76
N ILE A 415 27.54 -14.52 -6.44
CA ILE A 415 27.40 -13.46 -5.43
C ILE A 415 27.70 -12.13 -6.11
N SER A 416 26.78 -11.18 -6.02
CA SER A 416 27.02 -9.81 -6.48
C SER A 416 27.56 -8.93 -5.36
N GLN A 417 28.43 -8.00 -5.71
CA GLN A 417 29.07 -7.05 -4.80
C GLN A 417 28.65 -5.63 -5.15
N TRP A 418 28.56 -4.76 -4.14
CA TRP A 418 28.14 -3.37 -4.33
C TRP A 418 29.05 -2.60 -5.30
N ASP A 419 30.31 -2.98 -5.46
CA ASP A 419 31.26 -2.34 -6.39
C ASP A 419 31.10 -2.78 -7.87
N GLY A 420 30.09 -3.62 -8.15
CA GLY A 420 29.79 -4.12 -9.49
C GLY A 420 30.51 -5.42 -9.87
N ARG A 421 31.18 -6.08 -8.91
CA ARG A 421 31.78 -7.40 -9.14
C ARG A 421 30.77 -8.53 -8.96
N LEU A 422 30.95 -9.59 -9.74
CA LEU A 422 30.26 -10.87 -9.60
C LEU A 422 31.29 -11.94 -9.26
N THR A 423 31.12 -12.61 -8.14
CA THR A 423 32.00 -13.70 -7.69
C THR A 423 31.23 -15.01 -7.69
N SER A 424 31.75 -16.05 -8.33
CA SER A 424 31.24 -17.41 -8.17
C SER A 424 31.98 -18.16 -7.06
N VAL A 425 31.25 -18.96 -6.29
CA VAL A 425 31.76 -19.79 -5.20
C VAL A 425 31.17 -21.19 -5.29
N ASP A 426 31.91 -22.20 -4.81
CA ASP A 426 31.37 -23.55 -4.65
C ASP A 426 30.41 -23.56 -3.45
N PRO A 427 29.18 -24.08 -3.58
CA PRO A 427 28.29 -24.25 -2.44
C PRO A 427 28.89 -25.05 -1.28
N LYS A 428 29.81 -25.99 -1.53
CA LYS A 428 30.45 -26.84 -0.50
C LYS A 428 31.55 -26.11 0.25
N ASP A 429 32.28 -25.24 -0.43
CA ASP A 429 33.33 -24.41 0.15
C ASP A 429 33.19 -22.96 -0.32
N PRO A 430 32.26 -22.19 0.29
CA PRO A 430 31.99 -20.82 -0.13
C PRO A 430 33.06 -19.82 0.31
N ALA A 431 34.08 -20.25 1.07
CA ALA A 431 35.15 -19.38 1.54
C ALA A 431 36.13 -19.00 0.41
N VAL A 432 36.31 -19.89 -0.57
CA VAL A 432 37.24 -19.68 -1.68
C VAL A 432 36.49 -19.25 -2.95
N PRO A 433 36.76 -18.05 -3.50
CA PRO A 433 36.16 -17.64 -4.76
C PRO A 433 36.72 -18.43 -5.95
N LEU A 434 35.84 -18.98 -6.78
CA LEU A 434 36.22 -19.71 -7.99
C LEU A 434 36.56 -18.74 -9.14
N ARG A 435 35.72 -17.73 -9.34
CA ARG A 435 35.88 -16.72 -10.40
C ARG A 435 35.35 -15.37 -9.89
N THR A 436 36.08 -14.28 -10.12
CA THR A 436 35.58 -12.92 -9.89
C THR A 436 35.62 -12.14 -11.19
N LEU A 437 34.49 -11.52 -11.54
CA LEU A 437 34.27 -10.80 -12.77
C LEU A 437 33.76 -9.40 -12.47
N ARG A 438 34.02 -8.46 -13.38
CA ARG A 438 33.44 -7.12 -13.32
C ARG A 438 32.45 -7.00 -14.47
N VAL A 439 31.22 -6.57 -14.16
CA VAL A 439 30.17 -6.40 -15.16
C VAL A 439 30.51 -5.20 -16.03
N ASN A 440 30.42 -5.38 -17.35
CA ASN A 440 30.60 -4.34 -18.36
C ASN A 440 29.31 -3.53 -18.53
N ALA A 441 28.88 -2.86 -17.46
CA ALA A 441 27.76 -1.93 -17.47
C ALA A 441 28.25 -0.48 -17.42
N LYS A 442 27.42 0.47 -17.87
CA LYS A 442 27.70 1.91 -17.72
C LYS A 442 27.85 2.23 -16.23
N ALA A 443 28.84 3.03 -15.85
CA ALA A 443 29.01 3.43 -14.45
C ALA A 443 28.01 4.55 -14.07
N PRO A 444 27.52 4.59 -12.81
CA PRO A 444 27.78 3.65 -11.71
C PRO A 444 26.89 2.39 -11.78
N TYR A 445 27.46 1.21 -11.47
CA TYR A 445 26.73 -0.07 -11.38
C TYR A 445 26.88 -0.64 -9.95
N HIS A 446 25.75 -0.67 -9.23
CA HIS A 446 25.53 -1.08 -7.85
C HIS A 446 24.40 -2.12 -7.77
N PRO A 447 24.70 -3.41 -8.03
CA PRO A 447 23.70 -4.46 -7.99
C PRO A 447 23.22 -4.66 -6.54
N ALA A 448 21.91 -4.63 -6.33
CA ALA A 448 21.26 -4.86 -5.03
C ALA A 448 20.58 -6.22 -4.93
N GLY A 449 20.21 -6.83 -6.07
CA GLY A 449 19.62 -8.16 -6.10
C GLY A 449 20.10 -8.94 -7.32
N MET A 450 20.07 -10.28 -7.21
CA MET A 450 20.45 -11.16 -8.29
C MET A 450 19.59 -12.42 -8.26
N VAL A 451 19.13 -12.89 -9.41
CA VAL A 451 18.31 -14.10 -9.52
C VAL A 451 18.53 -14.79 -10.85
N LEU A 452 18.30 -16.10 -10.86
CA LEU A 452 18.22 -16.87 -12.10
C LEU A 452 16.77 -17.06 -12.50
N TRP A 453 16.48 -16.78 -13.77
CA TRP A 453 15.17 -17.00 -14.34
C TRP A 453 15.31 -17.59 -15.74
N GLY A 454 14.84 -18.82 -15.92
CA GLY A 454 15.18 -19.61 -17.10
C GLY A 454 16.67 -19.92 -17.13
N GLU A 455 17.31 -19.73 -18.29
CA GLU A 455 18.75 -19.97 -18.51
C GLU A 455 19.59 -18.68 -18.46
N LYS A 456 19.07 -17.63 -17.77
CA LYS A 456 19.71 -16.32 -17.74
C LYS A 456 19.79 -15.76 -16.34
N LEU A 457 20.86 -15.02 -16.10
CA LEU A 457 21.13 -14.34 -14.83
C LEU A 457 20.59 -12.91 -14.92
N TYR A 458 19.86 -12.49 -13.90
CA TYR A 458 19.32 -11.14 -13.80
C TYR A 458 19.91 -10.45 -12.59
N SER A 459 20.33 -9.21 -12.76
CA SER A 459 20.69 -8.34 -11.64
C SER A 459 19.83 -7.10 -11.62
N LEU A 460 19.59 -6.60 -10.41
CA LEU A 460 18.85 -5.38 -10.16
C LEU A 460 19.82 -4.31 -9.71
N ASP A 461 19.93 -3.24 -10.47
CA ASP A 461 20.84 -2.15 -10.18
C ASP A 461 20.12 -0.99 -9.51
N THR A 462 20.57 -0.64 -8.31
CA THR A 462 20.02 0.51 -7.57
C THR A 462 20.51 1.84 -8.13
N GLY A 463 21.76 1.90 -8.60
CA GLY A 463 22.37 3.15 -9.08
C GLY A 463 21.68 3.71 -10.33
N GLN A 464 21.27 2.83 -11.24
CA GLN A 464 20.61 3.19 -12.50
C GLN A 464 19.11 2.93 -12.50
N SER A 465 18.57 2.27 -11.46
CA SER A 465 17.17 1.82 -11.40
C SER A 465 16.78 0.97 -12.61
N ARG A 466 17.57 -0.08 -12.87
CA ARG A 466 17.39 -0.97 -14.03
C ARG A 466 17.53 -2.42 -13.67
N ILE A 467 16.81 -3.27 -14.41
CA ILE A 467 17.05 -4.70 -14.45
C ILE A 467 18.02 -4.97 -15.60
N PHE A 468 19.07 -5.72 -15.32
CA PHE A 468 20.07 -6.15 -16.28
C PHE A 468 19.95 -7.65 -16.50
N ARG A 469 19.97 -8.05 -17.76
CA ARG A 469 20.01 -9.45 -18.19
C ARG A 469 21.42 -9.80 -18.64
N HIS A 470 21.96 -10.88 -18.08
CA HIS A 470 23.28 -11.40 -18.38
C HIS A 470 23.17 -12.83 -18.90
N SER A 471 24.08 -13.17 -19.80
CA SER A 471 24.25 -14.55 -20.23
C SER A 471 24.87 -15.38 -19.10
N LEU A 472 24.38 -16.60 -18.86
CA LEU A 472 25.04 -17.52 -17.93
C LEU A 472 26.46 -17.91 -18.37
N ALA A 473 26.72 -17.97 -19.68
CA ALA A 473 28.03 -18.29 -20.23
C ALA A 473 29.04 -17.13 -20.07
N ALA A 474 28.54 -15.89 -20.11
CA ALA A 474 29.33 -14.67 -19.95
C ALA A 474 28.61 -13.66 -19.03
N PRO A 475 28.58 -13.90 -17.70
CA PRO A 475 27.86 -13.06 -16.73
C PRO A 475 28.37 -11.62 -16.65
N GLU A 476 29.59 -11.36 -17.14
CA GLU A 476 30.17 -10.02 -17.25
C GLU A 476 29.53 -9.17 -18.35
N THR A 477 28.85 -9.78 -19.32
CA THR A 477 28.26 -9.11 -20.48
C THR A 477 26.77 -8.90 -20.28
N VAL A 478 26.36 -7.64 -20.32
CA VAL A 478 24.94 -7.26 -20.34
C VAL A 478 24.38 -7.50 -21.74
N GLU A 479 23.39 -8.38 -21.85
CA GLU A 479 22.67 -8.59 -23.11
C GLU A 479 21.59 -7.53 -23.33
N GLU A 480 20.88 -7.17 -22.27
CA GLU A 480 19.75 -6.26 -22.34
C GLU A 480 19.52 -5.60 -20.97
N SER A 481 18.97 -4.40 -20.97
CA SER A 481 18.56 -3.72 -19.73
C SER A 481 17.30 -2.89 -19.94
N TRP A 482 16.50 -2.75 -18.90
CA TRP A 482 15.29 -1.93 -18.91
C TRP A 482 15.03 -1.28 -17.55
N PRO A 483 14.32 -0.14 -17.51
CA PRO A 483 14.06 0.57 -16.26
C PRO A 483 13.12 -0.22 -15.35
N THR A 484 13.31 -0.06 -14.04
CA THR A 484 12.34 -0.49 -13.03
C THR A 484 11.19 0.51 -12.91
N PRO A 485 9.99 0.09 -12.46
CA PRO A 485 8.85 0.98 -12.27
C PRO A 485 9.07 2.05 -11.20
N GLY A 486 9.90 1.75 -10.20
CA GLY A 486 10.24 2.67 -9.11
C GLY A 486 11.70 3.13 -9.15
N PRO A 487 12.03 4.22 -8.43
CA PRO A 487 13.34 4.88 -8.46
C PRO A 487 14.36 4.34 -7.45
N ALA A 488 14.00 3.41 -6.57
CA ALA A 488 14.90 2.84 -5.55
C ALA A 488 14.67 1.32 -5.39
N PRO A 489 14.95 0.53 -6.44
CA PRO A 489 14.67 -0.90 -6.42
C PRO A 489 15.72 -1.66 -5.59
N THR A 490 15.31 -2.37 -4.54
CA THR A 490 16.25 -2.95 -3.54
C THR A 490 16.35 -4.46 -3.56
N ALA A 491 15.33 -5.18 -4.02
CA ALA A 491 15.32 -6.63 -4.01
C ALA A 491 14.74 -7.21 -5.30
N LEU A 492 15.26 -8.37 -5.74
CA LEU A 492 14.89 -9.06 -6.98
C LEU A 492 14.64 -10.54 -6.70
N ALA A 493 13.54 -11.09 -7.22
CA ALA A 493 13.26 -12.52 -7.22
C ALA A 493 12.56 -12.96 -8.51
N SER A 494 12.47 -14.28 -8.71
CA SER A 494 11.69 -14.90 -9.78
C SER A 494 10.76 -15.94 -9.18
N ASP A 495 9.49 -15.92 -9.56
CA ASP A 495 8.52 -16.98 -9.22
C ASP A 495 8.58 -18.17 -10.20
N GLY A 496 9.55 -18.15 -11.13
CA GLY A 496 9.71 -19.09 -12.23
C GLY A 496 8.99 -18.67 -13.51
N GLN A 497 7.99 -17.79 -13.43
CA GLN A 497 7.23 -17.29 -14.58
C GLN A 497 7.47 -15.81 -14.86
N ASN A 498 7.72 -15.03 -13.81
CA ASN A 498 7.84 -13.57 -13.83
C ASN A 498 8.96 -13.13 -12.88
N LEU A 499 9.51 -11.95 -13.17
CA LEU A 499 10.41 -11.27 -12.23
C LEU A 499 9.58 -10.44 -11.24
N TRP A 500 10.12 -10.31 -10.04
CA TRP A 500 9.55 -9.53 -8.96
C TRP A 500 10.60 -8.60 -8.42
N THR A 501 10.27 -7.31 -8.30
CA THR A 501 11.15 -6.31 -7.69
C THR A 501 10.44 -5.63 -6.53
N TYR A 502 11.17 -5.31 -5.48
CA TYR A 502 10.69 -4.41 -4.44
C TYR A 502 11.35 -3.05 -4.57
N ASP A 503 10.57 -1.98 -4.48
CA ASP A 503 11.04 -0.61 -4.50
C ASP A 503 10.87 0.05 -3.12
N ALA A 504 11.97 0.58 -2.58
CA ALA A 504 11.98 1.16 -1.25
C ALA A 504 11.39 2.57 -1.19
N ALA A 505 11.38 3.30 -2.31
CA ALA A 505 10.82 4.65 -2.38
C ALA A 505 9.29 4.61 -2.49
N THR A 506 8.76 3.77 -3.37
CA THR A 506 7.30 3.59 -3.52
C THR A 506 6.71 2.63 -2.49
N ARG A 507 7.54 1.84 -1.80
CA ARG A 507 7.14 0.77 -0.86
C ARG A 507 6.19 -0.25 -1.48
N GLN A 508 6.39 -0.53 -2.76
CA GLN A 508 5.59 -1.48 -3.52
C GLN A 508 6.45 -2.61 -4.05
N MET A 509 5.83 -3.78 -4.15
CA MET A 509 6.38 -4.87 -4.97
C MET A 509 5.79 -4.80 -6.36
N TYR A 510 6.63 -4.94 -7.38
CA TYR A 510 6.23 -4.99 -8.77
C TYR A 510 6.43 -6.38 -9.33
N ARG A 511 5.38 -6.96 -9.90
CA ARG A 511 5.46 -8.17 -10.72
C ARG A 511 5.59 -7.76 -12.18
N HIS A 512 6.67 -8.19 -12.81
CA HIS A 512 6.99 -7.93 -14.21
C HIS A 512 6.40 -9.03 -15.08
N LEU A 513 5.34 -8.73 -15.81
CA LEU A 513 4.64 -9.63 -16.73
C LEU A 513 5.42 -9.73 -18.04
N GLY A 514 6.20 -10.80 -18.17
CA GLY A 514 7.06 -11.06 -19.33
C GLY A 514 8.49 -10.56 -19.16
N GLU A 515 9.35 -10.90 -20.12
CA GLU A 515 10.77 -10.54 -20.15
C GLU A 515 11.00 -9.26 -20.96
N GLY A 516 11.93 -8.42 -20.52
CA GLY A 516 12.47 -7.33 -21.32
C GLY A 516 11.75 -5.97 -21.17
N PRO A 517 12.12 -4.98 -22.00
CA PRO A 517 11.64 -3.59 -21.90
C PRO A 517 10.14 -3.40 -22.10
N GLN A 518 9.47 -4.37 -22.73
CA GLN A 518 8.02 -4.35 -22.96
C GLN A 518 7.23 -4.99 -21.82
N SER A 519 7.90 -5.47 -20.76
CA SER A 519 7.27 -6.09 -19.61
C SER A 519 6.33 -5.12 -18.91
N GLN A 520 5.08 -5.53 -18.69
CA GLN A 520 4.11 -4.74 -17.93
C GLN A 520 4.29 -5.00 -16.44
N SER A 521 4.29 -3.96 -15.63
CA SER A 521 4.45 -4.10 -14.18
C SER A 521 3.13 -3.97 -13.44
N GLU A 522 2.83 -4.94 -12.57
CA GLU A 522 1.69 -4.88 -11.66
C GLU A 522 2.15 -4.58 -10.23
N PRO A 523 1.64 -3.52 -9.58
CA PRO A 523 1.98 -3.21 -8.20
C PRO A 523 1.22 -4.08 -7.20
N TYR A 524 1.90 -4.46 -6.13
CA TYR A 524 1.41 -5.18 -4.97
C TYR A 524 1.80 -4.39 -3.72
N SER A 525 0.81 -4.14 -2.86
CA SER A 525 1.03 -3.46 -1.59
C SER A 525 1.56 -4.45 -0.55
N ILE A 526 2.56 -4.01 0.22
CA ILE A 526 3.04 -4.69 1.43
C ILE A 526 2.74 -3.80 2.65
N PRO A 527 2.63 -4.38 3.86
CA PRO A 527 2.53 -3.59 5.09
C PRO A 527 3.61 -2.52 5.20
N SER A 528 3.22 -1.29 5.57
CA SER A 528 4.07 -0.09 5.53
C SER A 528 5.21 -0.08 6.54
N ASP A 529 5.18 -1.00 7.52
CA ASP A 529 6.18 -1.14 8.58
C ASP A 529 7.39 -2.00 8.17
N LEU A 530 7.29 -2.71 7.04
CA LEU A 530 8.31 -3.63 6.54
C LEU A 530 9.35 -2.92 5.66
N ALA A 531 10.62 -3.31 5.80
CA ALA A 531 11.72 -2.91 4.94
C ALA A 531 12.41 -4.15 4.35
N PRO A 532 11.86 -4.72 3.26
CA PRO A 532 12.44 -5.87 2.58
C PRO A 532 13.88 -5.60 2.13
N SER A 533 14.85 -6.35 2.65
CA SER A 533 16.21 -6.40 2.09
C SER A 533 16.31 -7.42 0.98
N ALA A 534 15.67 -8.57 1.16
CA ALA A 534 15.77 -9.69 0.25
C ALA A 534 14.43 -10.39 0.08
N ILE A 535 14.17 -10.87 -1.14
CA ILE A 535 12.98 -11.65 -1.49
C ILE A 535 13.39 -12.90 -2.25
N ALA A 536 12.63 -13.99 -2.10
CA ALA A 536 12.76 -15.20 -2.89
C ALA A 536 11.39 -15.87 -3.02
N TRP A 537 11.10 -16.50 -4.16
CA TRP A 537 9.90 -17.31 -4.32
C TRP A 537 10.22 -18.79 -4.23
N HIS A 538 9.32 -19.54 -3.61
CA HIS A 538 9.39 -20.99 -3.59
C HIS A 538 7.99 -21.60 -3.57
N ARG A 539 7.67 -22.41 -4.59
CA ARG A 539 6.38 -23.14 -4.71
C ARG A 539 5.13 -22.26 -4.47
N GLY A 540 5.13 -21.03 -4.99
CA GLY A 540 4.00 -20.10 -4.87
C GLY A 540 3.92 -19.35 -3.53
N GLU A 541 4.93 -19.49 -2.68
CA GLU A 541 5.12 -18.66 -1.48
C GLU A 541 6.24 -17.65 -1.72
N LEU A 542 6.04 -16.43 -1.25
CA LEU A 542 7.05 -15.38 -1.23
C LEU A 542 7.71 -15.35 0.14
N TRP A 543 9.02 -15.48 0.14
CA TRP A 543 9.87 -15.38 1.32
C TRP A 543 10.52 -14.02 1.31
N LEU A 544 10.43 -13.33 2.44
CA LEU A 544 10.86 -11.94 2.58
C LEU A 544 11.66 -11.79 3.86
N VAL A 545 12.82 -11.15 3.77
CA VAL A 545 13.60 -10.74 4.94
C VAL A 545 13.38 -9.26 5.19
N ASP A 546 12.86 -8.95 6.38
CA ASP A 546 12.75 -7.58 6.85
C ASP A 546 14.05 -7.15 7.53
N ALA A 547 14.73 -6.17 6.95
CA ALA A 547 15.96 -5.61 7.47
C ALA A 547 15.76 -4.90 8.81
N LYS A 548 14.60 -4.26 9.01
CA LYS A 548 14.32 -3.43 10.18
C LYS A 548 14.13 -4.26 11.45
N GLN A 549 13.37 -5.34 11.36
CA GLN A 549 13.07 -6.21 12.50
C GLN A 549 13.91 -7.49 12.50
N SER A 550 14.76 -7.75 11.49
CA SER A 550 15.52 -9.01 11.31
C SER A 550 14.61 -10.25 11.36
N ARG A 551 13.51 -10.20 10.58
CA ARG A 551 12.50 -11.27 10.53
C ARG A 551 12.45 -11.90 9.16
N LEU A 552 12.22 -13.21 9.12
CA LEU A 552 11.87 -13.94 7.92
C LEU A 552 10.35 -14.12 7.89
N LEU A 553 9.73 -13.64 6.81
CA LEU A 553 8.29 -13.60 6.60
C LEU A 553 7.95 -14.45 5.39
N ILE A 554 6.85 -15.21 5.49
CA ILE A 554 6.29 -15.97 4.37
C ILE A 554 4.93 -15.37 4.02
N PHE A 555 4.80 -14.94 2.78
CA PHE A 555 3.57 -14.46 2.20
C PHE A 555 3.02 -15.46 1.19
N THR A 556 1.70 -15.54 1.11
CA THR A 556 1.00 -16.26 0.05
C THR A 556 0.23 -15.27 -0.80
N ARG A 557 0.23 -15.50 -2.11
CA ARG A 557 -0.47 -14.66 -3.07
C ARG A 557 -1.91 -15.10 -3.20
N ASN A 558 -2.83 -14.26 -2.74
CA ASN A 558 -4.27 -14.40 -2.96
C ASN A 558 -4.73 -13.32 -3.95
N GLY A 559 -4.73 -13.66 -5.25
CA GLY A 559 -5.01 -12.70 -6.32
C GLY A 559 -3.96 -11.59 -6.37
N ARG A 560 -4.38 -10.34 -6.13
CA ARG A 560 -3.51 -9.14 -6.10
C ARG A 560 -3.02 -8.75 -4.69
N VAL A 561 -3.30 -9.57 -3.68
CA VAL A 561 -2.93 -9.31 -2.29
C VAL A 561 -1.90 -10.34 -1.82
N LEU A 562 -0.92 -9.88 -1.05
CA LEU A 562 0.05 -10.71 -0.36
C LEU A 562 -0.36 -10.84 1.11
N GLU A 563 -0.78 -12.03 1.50
CA GLU A 563 -1.20 -12.32 2.88
C GLU A 563 -0.04 -12.95 3.66
N LEU A 564 0.29 -12.35 4.79
CA LEU A 564 1.32 -12.89 5.70
C LEU A 564 0.80 -14.18 6.34
N GLN A 565 1.49 -15.30 6.09
CA GLN A 565 1.14 -16.59 6.69
C GLN A 565 1.97 -16.90 7.94
N ARG A 566 3.29 -16.70 7.85
CA ARG A 566 4.24 -17.11 8.91
C ARG A 566 5.33 -16.07 9.08
N SER A 567 5.83 -15.95 10.30
CA SER A 567 6.97 -15.12 10.64
C SER A 567 7.89 -15.86 11.60
N THR A 568 9.19 -15.66 11.46
CA THR A 568 10.19 -16.13 12.42
C THR A 568 11.28 -15.09 12.59
N GLN A 569 11.82 -14.98 13.81
CA GLN A 569 12.86 -14.03 14.14
C GLN A 569 14.22 -14.64 13.78
N LEU A 570 15.04 -13.90 13.02
CA LEU A 570 16.42 -14.28 12.76
C LEU A 570 17.33 -13.66 13.84
N ALA A 571 18.40 -14.36 14.18
CA ALA A 571 19.40 -13.86 15.12
C ALA A 571 20.20 -12.68 14.52
N GLU A 572 20.40 -12.68 13.21
CA GLU A 572 21.09 -11.64 12.45
C GLU A 572 20.33 -11.33 11.16
N PRO A 573 20.38 -10.08 10.66
CA PRO A 573 19.78 -9.72 9.39
C PRO A 573 20.50 -10.38 8.22
N LEU A 574 19.74 -10.77 7.21
CA LEU A 574 20.26 -11.26 5.94
C LEU A 574 20.10 -10.18 4.87
N SER A 575 21.16 -9.94 4.09
CA SER A 575 21.14 -9.00 2.97
C SER A 575 20.60 -9.62 1.69
N ALA A 576 20.80 -10.92 1.50
CA ALA A 576 20.30 -11.68 0.35
C ALA A 576 19.86 -13.08 0.77
N ILE A 577 18.87 -13.66 0.07
CA ILE A 577 18.38 -15.01 0.31
C ILE A 577 18.19 -15.79 -0.98
N LEU A 578 18.31 -17.11 -0.87
CA LEU A 578 18.03 -18.09 -1.92
C LEU A 578 17.44 -19.34 -1.28
N LEU A 579 16.44 -19.95 -1.92
CA LEU A 579 15.84 -21.20 -1.49
C LEU A 579 16.24 -22.33 -2.44
N THR A 580 16.73 -23.44 -1.89
CA THR A 580 17.09 -24.63 -2.65
C THR A 580 16.56 -25.89 -1.99
N GLN A 581 16.39 -26.96 -2.77
CA GLN A 581 15.99 -28.27 -2.25
C GLN A 581 17.15 -29.24 -2.43
N THR A 582 17.59 -29.82 -1.33
CA THR A 582 18.58 -30.91 -1.32
C THR A 582 17.85 -32.23 -1.06
N LEU A 583 18.31 -33.31 -1.68
CA LEU A 583 17.92 -34.64 -1.22
C LEU A 583 18.60 -34.87 0.13
N GLY A 584 17.81 -35.04 1.18
CA GLY A 584 18.31 -35.43 2.49
C GLY A 584 18.80 -36.88 2.50
N ASP A 585 19.62 -37.21 3.50
CA ASP A 585 20.22 -38.54 3.68
C ASP A 585 19.18 -39.68 3.80
N GLU A 586 17.93 -39.36 4.18
CA GLU A 586 16.81 -40.30 4.30
C GLU A 586 15.91 -40.37 3.04
N GLY A 587 16.32 -39.77 1.92
CA GLY A 587 15.54 -39.76 0.66
C GLY A 587 14.36 -38.78 0.63
N GLY A 588 14.14 -38.02 1.70
CA GLY A 588 13.20 -36.89 1.74
C GLY A 588 13.83 -35.61 1.17
N SER A 589 13.08 -34.83 0.38
CA SER A 589 13.53 -33.49 -0.05
C SER A 589 13.50 -32.53 1.14
N GLN A 590 14.65 -31.95 1.48
CA GLN A 590 14.78 -30.96 2.55
C GLN A 590 14.95 -29.56 1.95
N LEU A 591 14.18 -28.60 2.46
CA LEU A 591 14.26 -27.21 2.03
C LEU A 591 15.37 -26.50 2.80
N GLU A 592 16.33 -25.94 2.08
CA GLU A 592 17.41 -25.12 2.62
C GLU A 592 17.24 -23.66 2.18
N LEU A 593 17.44 -22.75 3.13
CA LEU A 593 17.55 -21.32 2.89
C LEU A 593 19.02 -20.94 2.99
N TRP A 594 19.60 -20.47 1.89
CA TRP A 594 20.93 -19.91 1.87
C TRP A 594 20.81 -18.39 1.96
N GLY A 595 21.66 -17.76 2.77
CA GLY A 595 21.59 -16.33 2.99
C GLY A 595 22.96 -15.72 3.18
N LEU A 596 23.10 -14.47 2.76
CA LEU A 596 24.27 -13.65 3.00
C LEU A 596 23.99 -12.72 4.18
N SER A 597 24.93 -12.63 5.11
CA SER A 597 24.85 -11.70 6.22
C SER A 597 26.08 -10.80 6.22
N VAL A 598 25.85 -9.49 6.24
CA VAL A 598 26.90 -8.48 6.24
C VAL A 598 26.89 -7.80 7.62
N PRO A 599 27.80 -8.17 8.53
CA PRO A 599 27.90 -7.50 9.83
C PRO A 599 28.47 -6.09 9.67
N SER A 600 28.19 -5.21 10.63
CA SER A 600 28.77 -3.86 10.66
C SER A 600 30.28 -3.87 10.89
N VAL A 601 30.82 -4.93 11.50
CA VAL A 601 32.25 -5.15 11.73
C VAL A 601 32.56 -6.63 11.47
N GLY A 602 33.53 -6.92 10.60
CA GLY A 602 33.97 -8.28 10.26
C GLY A 602 33.75 -8.63 8.80
N LEU A 603 34.08 -9.88 8.45
CA LEU A 603 33.86 -10.41 7.10
C LEU A 603 32.39 -10.83 6.91
N PRO A 604 31.80 -10.63 5.72
CA PRO A 604 30.50 -11.18 5.38
C PRO A 604 30.47 -12.71 5.54
N THR A 605 29.30 -13.25 5.88
CA THR A 605 29.13 -14.70 6.09
C THR A 605 28.07 -15.30 5.16
N PHE A 606 28.41 -16.46 4.60
CA PHE A 606 27.48 -17.36 3.93
C PHE A 606 26.83 -18.28 4.94
N LYS A 607 25.52 -18.20 5.11
CA LYS A 607 24.75 -19.00 6.07
C LYS A 607 23.81 -19.94 5.35
N LYS A 608 23.75 -21.20 5.79
CA LYS A 608 22.75 -22.18 5.36
C LYS A 608 21.82 -22.48 6.53
N PHE A 609 20.53 -22.38 6.30
CA PHE A 609 19.49 -22.70 7.27
C PHE A 609 18.67 -23.89 6.78
N ARG A 610 18.43 -24.85 7.66
CA ARG A 610 17.45 -25.91 7.46
C ARG A 610 16.10 -25.41 7.93
N ILE A 611 15.11 -25.46 7.06
CA ILE A 611 13.76 -25.02 7.38
C ILE A 611 12.96 -26.20 7.93
N ARG A 612 12.43 -26.04 9.14
CA ARG A 612 11.41 -26.94 9.69
C ARG A 612 10.04 -26.27 9.53
N LYS A 613 9.20 -26.86 8.68
CA LYS A 613 7.84 -26.36 8.39
C LYS A 613 6.77 -27.05 9.22
#